data_AF-G1C6F4-F1
#
_entry.id   AF-G1C6F4-F1
#
_cell.length_a   1.000
_cell.length_b   1.000
_cell.length_c   1.000
_cell.angle_alpha   90.00
_cell.angle_beta   90.00
_cell.angle_gamma   90.00
#
_symmetry.space_group_name_H-M   'P 1'
#
loop_
_entity.id
_entity.type
_entity.pdbx_description
1 polymer ?
#
loop_
_entity_poly.entity_id
_entity_poly.type
_entity_poly.pdbx_seq_one_letter_code
_entity_poly.pdbx_strand_id
1 'polypeptide(L)'
;IWIEPIMGSRKTSNFFWACILFLGSLGFLVVGTSSYLGRNLISVFPSQQIIFFPQGIVMSFYGIAGLFISSYLWCTISWNVGSGYDRFDRKEGIVCIFRWGFPGINRRIFLRLFMRDIQSIRMEVKEGLYPRRVLYMEIRGQ
;
A
#
# COMPACT_ATOMS: atom_id res chain seq x y z
N ILE A 1 -7.63 16.05 -25.64
CA ILE A 1 -7.72 14.87 -24.75
C ILE A 1 -6.85 15.19 -23.54
N TRP A 2 -7.42 15.22 -22.34
CA TRP A 2 -6.68 15.42 -21.10
C TRP A 2 -6.50 14.06 -20.43
N ILE A 3 -5.29 13.74 -19.95
CA ILE A 3 -4.99 12.49 -19.26
C ILE A 3 -4.28 12.84 -17.96
N GLU A 4 -4.91 12.53 -16.83
CA GLU A 4 -4.36 12.75 -15.50
C GLU A 4 -3.93 11.40 -14.91
N PRO A 5 -2.61 11.13 -14.80
CA PRO A 5 -2.12 9.89 -14.19
C PRO A 5 -2.24 9.96 -12.68
N ILE A 6 -2.68 8.86 -12.06
CA ILE A 6 -2.84 8.75 -10.61
C ILE A 6 -1.82 7.75 -10.07
N MET A 7 -0.90 8.27 -9.25
CA MET A 7 0.06 7.48 -8.50
C MET A 7 -0.66 6.73 -7.37
N GLY A 8 -0.77 5.41 -7.53
CA GLY A 8 -1.31 4.49 -6.52
C GLY A 8 -0.29 4.15 -5.44
N SER A 9 -0.06 2.85 -5.23
CA SER A 9 0.84 2.34 -4.19
C SER A 9 2.32 2.64 -4.41
N ARG A 10 2.75 3.04 -5.61
CA ARG A 10 4.16 3.39 -5.91
C ARG A 10 4.53 4.81 -5.46
N LYS A 11 4.20 5.16 -4.23
CA LYS A 11 4.68 6.39 -3.59
C LYS A 11 6.00 6.12 -2.88
N THR A 12 6.91 7.08 -2.93
CA THR A 12 8.21 7.00 -2.23
C THR A 12 8.06 6.71 -0.74
N SER A 13 7.03 7.27 -0.09
CA SER A 13 6.70 6.97 1.31
C SER A 13 6.35 5.50 1.54
N ASN A 14 5.62 4.85 0.63
CA ASN A 14 5.29 3.42 0.75
C ASN A 14 6.55 2.55 0.65
N PHE A 15 7.46 2.89 -0.27
CA PHE A 15 8.76 2.22 -0.36
C PHE A 15 9.59 2.38 0.92
N PHE A 16 9.63 3.58 1.48
CA PHE A 16 10.35 3.85 2.72
C PHE A 16 9.82 3.01 3.88
N TRP A 17 8.50 2.98 4.09
CA TRP A 17 7.87 2.16 5.13
C TRP A 17 8.06 0.66 4.90
N ALA A 18 7.94 0.19 3.66
CA ALA A 18 8.18 -1.21 3.31
C ALA A 18 9.62 -1.64 3.64
N CYS A 19 10.61 -0.79 3.33
CA CYS A 19 12.02 -1.05 3.65
C CYS A 19 12.29 -1.06 5.15
N ILE A 20 11.77 -0.09 5.91
CA ILE A 20 11.96 -0.02 7.37
C ILE A 20 11.35 -1.25 8.05
N LEU A 21 10.11 -1.60 7.69
CA LEU A 21 9.44 -2.77 8.27
C LEU A 21 10.17 -4.06 7.92
N PHE A 22 10.64 -4.19 6.68
CA PHE A 22 11.40 -5.37 6.25
C PHE A 22 12.71 -5.51 7.02
N LEU A 23 13.53 -4.46 7.08
CA LEU A 23 14.82 -4.47 7.79
C LEU A 23 14.63 -4.68 9.30
N GLY A 24 13.64 -4.02 9.91
CA GLY A 24 13.33 -4.20 11.33
C GLY A 24 12.87 -5.62 11.65
N SER A 25 11.99 -6.19 10.81
CA SER A 25 11.49 -7.56 10.98
C SER A 25 12.57 -8.62 10.80
N LEU A 26 13.48 -8.44 9.83
CA LEU A 26 14.68 -9.26 9.68
C LEU A 26 15.58 -9.16 10.92
N GLY A 27 15.80 -7.96 11.44
CA GLY A 27 16.57 -7.76 12.66
C GLY A 27 16.01 -8.55 13.85
N PHE A 28 14.70 -8.47 14.10
CA PHE A 28 14.05 -9.23 15.16
C PHE A 28 14.14 -10.75 14.97
N LEU A 29 14.01 -11.22 13.73
CA LEU A 29 14.17 -12.65 13.42
C LEU A 29 15.59 -13.14 13.63
N VAL A 30 16.59 -12.34 13.24
CA VAL A 30 17.99 -12.71 13.46
C VAL A 30 18.31 -12.73 14.95
N VAL A 31 17.85 -11.76 15.74
CA VAL A 31 18.04 -11.77 17.19
C VAL A 31 17.35 -12.97 17.84
N GLY A 32 16.11 -13.29 17.43
CA GLY A 32 15.36 -14.44 17.92
C GLY A 32 16.03 -15.79 17.61
N THR A 33 16.49 -15.97 16.37
CA THR A 33 17.21 -17.19 15.94
C THR A 33 18.60 -17.30 16.59
N SER A 34 19.28 -16.17 16.80
CA SER A 34 20.57 -16.11 17.48
C SER A 34 20.43 -16.53 18.95
N SER A 35 19.36 -16.09 19.61
CA SER A 35 19.02 -16.49 20.98
C SER A 35 18.65 -17.99 21.06
N TYR A 36 17.97 -18.54 20.05
CA TYR A 36 17.67 -19.98 19.97
C TYR A 36 18.94 -20.84 19.83
N LEU A 37 19.88 -20.42 18.98
CA LEU A 37 21.13 -21.16 18.74
C LEU A 37 22.19 -20.94 19.83
N GLY A 38 22.03 -19.97 20.71
CA GLY A 38 23.04 -19.59 21.72
C GLY A 38 24.35 -19.08 21.10
N ARG A 39 24.33 -18.68 19.83
CA ARG A 39 25.49 -18.15 19.08
C ARG A 39 25.11 -16.81 18.48
N ASN A 40 26.03 -15.85 18.50
CA ASN A 40 25.86 -14.56 17.83
C ASN A 40 25.89 -14.75 16.31
N LEU A 41 24.73 -14.79 15.65
CA LEU A 41 24.63 -14.84 14.18
C LEU A 41 25.11 -13.55 13.50
N ILE A 42 25.02 -12.42 14.22
CA ILE A 42 25.47 -11.10 13.77
C ILE A 42 26.32 -10.49 14.89
N SER A 43 27.54 -10.03 14.57
CA SER A 43 28.46 -9.40 15.54
C SER A 43 27.99 -8.01 16.03
N VAL A 44 26.96 -7.43 15.39
CA VAL A 44 26.39 -6.11 15.71
C VAL A 44 25.51 -6.15 16.97
N PHE A 45 24.96 -7.31 17.34
CA PHE A 45 24.09 -7.44 18.53
C PHE A 45 24.60 -8.57 19.44
N PRO A 46 24.97 -8.30 20.71
CA PRO A 46 25.37 -9.35 21.64
C PRO A 46 24.14 -10.17 22.07
N SER A 47 23.91 -11.32 21.42
CA SER A 47 22.80 -12.23 21.73
C SER A 47 22.98 -13.00 23.04
N GLN A 48 24.19 -13.01 23.60
CA GLN A 48 24.52 -13.67 24.88
C GLN A 48 23.75 -13.12 26.09
N GLN A 49 23.17 -11.92 25.98
CA GLN A 49 22.40 -11.29 27.07
C GLN A 49 20.88 -11.59 27.00
N ILE A 50 20.38 -12.13 25.87
CA ILE A 50 18.94 -12.34 25.67
C ILE A 50 18.60 -13.81 25.90
N ILE A 51 17.91 -14.08 27.01
CA ILE A 51 17.37 -15.41 27.31
C ILE A 51 16.28 -15.73 26.30
N PHE A 52 16.38 -16.88 25.63
CA PHE A 52 15.45 -17.29 24.57
C PHE A 52 13.99 -17.31 25.03
N PHE A 53 13.75 -17.85 26.23
CA PHE A 53 12.45 -17.81 26.87
C PHE A 53 12.42 -16.71 27.94
N PRO A 54 11.46 -15.76 27.93
CA PRO A 54 10.38 -15.56 26.95
C PRO A 54 10.76 -14.57 25.81
N GLN A 55 11.82 -13.80 25.98
CA GLN A 55 12.11 -12.61 25.17
C GLN A 55 12.48 -12.93 23.72
N GLY A 56 13.28 -13.98 23.48
CA GLY A 56 13.66 -14.42 22.14
C GLY A 56 12.48 -14.94 21.31
N ILE A 57 11.52 -15.63 21.95
CA ILE A 57 10.28 -16.08 21.31
C ILE A 57 9.44 -14.88 20.87
N VAL A 58 9.27 -13.89 21.75
CA VAL A 58 8.51 -12.67 21.44
C VAL A 58 9.15 -11.91 20.27
N MET A 59 10.47 -11.77 20.25
CA MET A 59 11.18 -11.16 19.12
C MET A 59 11.00 -11.95 17.82
N SER A 60 11.06 -13.28 17.87
CA SER A 60 10.83 -14.13 16.70
C SER A 60 9.41 -13.95 16.15
N PHE A 61 8.40 -13.91 17.03
CA PHE A 61 7.01 -13.69 16.64
C PHE A 61 6.80 -12.34 15.95
N TYR A 62 7.33 -11.25 16.54
CA TYR A 62 7.25 -9.93 15.93
C TYR A 62 8.01 -9.83 14.61
N GLY A 63 9.16 -10.51 14.48
CA GLY A 63 9.91 -10.59 13.23
C GLY A 63 9.12 -11.32 12.13
N ILE A 64 8.48 -12.45 12.44
CA ILE A 64 7.64 -13.18 11.48
C ILE A 64 6.43 -12.32 11.07
N ALA A 65 5.71 -11.75 12.02
CA ALA A 65 4.56 -10.89 11.74
C ALA A 65 4.96 -9.67 10.89
N GLY A 66 6.08 -9.02 11.21
CA GLY A 66 6.63 -7.91 10.45
C GLY A 66 7.07 -8.29 9.04
N LEU A 67 7.60 -9.49 8.83
CA LEU A 67 7.93 -10.01 7.50
C LEU A 67 6.67 -10.21 6.65
N PHE A 68 5.60 -10.76 7.22
CA PHE A 68 4.33 -10.90 6.48
C PHE A 68 3.75 -9.55 6.08
N ILE A 69 3.74 -8.58 7.00
CA ILE A 69 3.24 -7.23 6.73
C ILE A 69 4.11 -6.53 5.67
N SER A 70 5.43 -6.57 5.81
CA SER A 70 6.34 -5.94 4.83
C SER A 70 6.27 -6.62 3.45
N SER A 71 6.14 -7.94 3.41
CA SER A 71 5.90 -8.70 2.18
C SER A 71 4.61 -8.25 1.50
N TYR A 72 3.52 -8.09 2.26
CA TYR A 72 2.26 -7.56 1.75
C TYR A 72 2.42 -6.15 1.16
N LEU A 73 3.11 -5.23 1.85
CA LEU A 73 3.38 -3.90 1.31
C LEU A 73 4.19 -3.98 0.00
N TRP A 74 5.26 -4.76 -0.04
CA TRP A 74 6.05 -4.95 -1.25
C TRP A 74 5.23 -5.51 -2.41
N CYS A 75 4.33 -6.46 -2.12
CA CYS A 75 3.36 -7.00 -3.06
C CYS A 75 2.45 -5.88 -3.61
N THR A 76 1.87 -5.03 -2.76
CA THR A 76 1.00 -3.93 -3.21
C THR A 76 1.71 -2.90 -4.07
N ILE A 77 2.99 -2.62 -3.77
CA ILE A 77 3.86 -1.74 -4.56
C ILE A 77 4.19 -2.37 -5.92
N SER A 78 4.54 -3.66 -5.94
CA SER A 78 4.86 -4.42 -7.15
C SER A 78 3.68 -4.44 -8.11
N TRP A 79 2.49 -4.78 -7.61
CA TRP A 79 1.24 -4.81 -8.38
C TRP A 79 0.67 -3.42 -8.70
N ASN A 80 1.29 -2.35 -8.20
CA ASN A 80 0.89 -0.95 -8.39
C ASN A 80 -0.61 -0.74 -8.09
N VAL A 81 -1.06 -1.31 -6.98
CA VAL A 81 -2.46 -1.26 -6.55
C VAL A 81 -2.89 0.20 -6.35
N GLY A 82 -4.08 0.56 -6.82
CA GLY A 82 -4.65 1.90 -6.77
C GLY A 82 -4.13 2.86 -7.84
N SER A 83 -3.18 2.45 -8.68
CA SER A 83 -2.70 3.29 -9.78
C SER A 83 -3.69 3.35 -10.93
N GLY A 84 -3.62 4.39 -11.75
CA GLY A 84 -4.56 4.53 -12.84
C GLY A 84 -4.36 5.82 -13.61
N TYR A 85 -5.36 6.16 -14.43
CA TYR A 85 -5.43 7.45 -15.09
C TYR A 85 -6.88 7.83 -15.34
N ASP A 86 -7.12 9.13 -15.40
CA ASP A 86 -8.39 9.72 -15.81
C ASP A 86 -8.21 10.37 -17.17
N ARG A 87 -8.94 9.88 -18.18
CA ARG A 87 -8.94 10.44 -19.53
C ARG A 87 -10.24 11.20 -19.75
N PHE A 88 -10.12 12.47 -20.10
CA PHE A 88 -11.22 13.34 -20.48
C PHE A 88 -11.13 13.72 -21.95
N ASP A 89 -12.07 13.23 -22.76
CA ASP A 89 -12.18 13.59 -24.17
C ASP A 89 -13.34 14.58 -24.39
N ARG A 90 -12.98 15.85 -24.60
CA ARG A 90 -13.95 16.92 -24.90
C ARG A 90 -14.54 16.83 -26.31
N LYS A 91 -13.88 16.13 -27.26
CA LYS A 91 -14.37 16.02 -28.63
C LYS A 91 -15.50 15.01 -28.73
N GLU A 92 -15.32 13.84 -28.13
CA GLU A 92 -16.37 12.81 -28.07
C GLU A 92 -17.34 12.98 -26.89
N GLY A 93 -16.99 13.83 -25.91
CA GLY A 93 -17.81 14.03 -24.70
C GLY A 93 -17.78 12.81 -23.78
N ILE A 94 -16.63 12.14 -23.65
CA ILE A 94 -16.47 10.88 -22.91
C ILE A 94 -15.41 11.04 -21.81
N VAL A 95 -15.73 10.51 -20.63
CA VAL A 95 -14.81 10.34 -19.50
C VAL A 95 -14.50 8.87 -19.32
N CYS A 96 -13.21 8.53 -19.25
CA CYS A 96 -12.75 7.19 -18.91
C CYS A 96 -11.93 7.25 -17.61
N ILE A 97 -12.38 6.53 -16.59
CA ILE A 97 -11.68 6.35 -15.33
C ILE A 97 -11.12 4.93 -15.32
N PHE A 98 -9.80 4.83 -15.25
CA PHE A 98 -9.12 3.54 -15.17
C PHE A 98 -8.36 3.42 -13.86
N ARG A 99 -8.52 2.30 -13.16
CA ARG A 99 -7.80 1.97 -11.93
C ARG A 99 -7.35 0.51 -11.92
N TRP A 100 -6.14 0.29 -11.42
CA TRP A 100 -5.59 -1.02 -11.07
C TRP A 100 -6.01 -1.37 -9.64
N GLY A 101 -6.81 -2.40 -9.48
CA GLY A 101 -7.17 -3.00 -8.19
C GLY A 101 -6.15 -4.03 -7.70
N PHE A 102 -6.56 -4.76 -6.66
CA PHE A 102 -5.82 -5.90 -6.14
C PHE A 102 -5.71 -7.03 -7.18
N PRO A 103 -4.69 -7.91 -7.07
CA PRO A 103 -4.58 -9.08 -7.93
C PRO A 103 -5.84 -9.95 -7.83
N GLY A 104 -6.41 -10.32 -8.98
CA GLY A 104 -7.65 -11.08 -9.08
C GLY A 104 -8.29 -10.97 -10.48
N ILE A 105 -9.43 -11.62 -10.66
CA ILE A 105 -10.19 -11.66 -11.93
C ILE A 105 -10.61 -10.23 -12.34
N ASN A 106 -11.04 -9.42 -11.38
CA ASN A 106 -11.48 -8.03 -11.59
C ASN A 106 -10.39 -7.01 -11.24
N ARG A 107 -9.14 -7.30 -11.59
CA ARG A 107 -8.01 -6.40 -11.30
C ARG A 107 -8.12 -5.06 -12.03
N ARG A 108 -8.71 -5.01 -13.23
CA ARG A 108 -8.85 -3.78 -14.01
C ARG A 108 -10.25 -3.20 -13.80
N ILE A 109 -10.32 -2.05 -13.15
CA ILE A 109 -11.56 -1.29 -13.01
C ILE A 109 -11.53 -0.23 -14.10
N PHE A 110 -12.43 -0.38 -15.08
CA PHE A 110 -12.55 0.54 -16.20
C PHE A 110 -13.99 1.04 -16.27
N LEU A 111 -14.18 2.34 -16.07
CA LEU A 111 -15.47 3.02 -16.14
C LEU A 111 -15.42 3.99 -17.31
N ARG A 112 -16.40 3.88 -18.22
CA ARG A 112 -16.59 4.80 -19.34
C ARG A 112 -17.94 5.46 -19.18
N LEU A 113 -17.94 6.79 -19.10
CA LEU A 113 -19.13 7.61 -18.85
C LEU A 113 -19.23 8.67 -19.93
N PHE A 114 -20.44 9.02 -20.35
CA PHE A 114 -20.66 10.18 -21.20
C PHE A 114 -20.77 11.43 -20.32
N MET A 115 -20.11 12.50 -20.73
CA MET A 115 -20.17 13.81 -20.06
C MET A 115 -21.61 14.34 -19.95
N ARG A 116 -22.49 13.96 -20.89
CA ARG A 116 -23.90 14.34 -20.91
C ARG A 116 -24.72 13.71 -19.78
N ASP A 117 -24.26 12.57 -19.27
CA ASP A 117 -24.93 11.84 -18.19
C ASP A 117 -24.44 12.28 -16.82
N ILE A 118 -23.35 13.06 -16.73
CA ILE A 118 -22.85 13.60 -15.46
C ILE A 118 -23.74 14.79 -15.07
N GLN A 119 -24.56 14.61 -14.03
CA GLN A 119 -25.44 15.67 -13.54
C GLN A 119 -24.70 16.65 -12.64
N SER A 120 -23.93 16.12 -11.70
CA SER A 120 -23.22 16.93 -10.72
C SER A 120 -21.91 16.27 -10.31
N ILE A 121 -20.91 17.10 -9.98
CA ILE A 121 -19.65 16.66 -9.37
C ILE A 121 -19.57 17.35 -8.02
N ARG A 122 -19.74 16.59 -6.94
CA ARG A 122 -19.62 17.09 -5.57
C ARG A 122 -18.23 16.76 -5.05
N MET A 123 -17.47 17.78 -4.66
CA MET A 123 -16.22 17.60 -3.94
C MET A 123 -16.49 17.78 -2.44
N GLU A 124 -16.33 16.71 -1.67
CA GLU A 124 -16.40 16.77 -0.22
C GLU A 124 -14.98 16.91 0.33
N VAL A 125 -14.69 18.06 0.91
CA VAL A 125 -13.41 18.34 1.56
C VAL A 125 -13.68 18.36 3.06
N LYS A 126 -13.23 17.33 3.76
CA LYS A 126 -13.20 17.33 5.23
C LYS A 126 -11.85 17.88 5.67
N GLU A 127 -11.87 19.09 6.23
CA GLU A 127 -10.70 19.72 6.84
C GLU A 127 -10.62 19.32 8.32
N GLY A 128 -9.42 18.93 8.77
CA GLY A 128 -9.15 18.40 10.12
C GLY A 128 -7.76 17.76 10.20
N LEU A 129 -7.45 17.05 11.29
CA LEU A 129 -6.15 16.36 11.48
C LEU A 129 -5.82 15.35 10.37
N TYR A 130 -6.84 14.81 9.69
CA TYR A 130 -6.72 13.95 8.53
C TYR A 130 -7.53 14.52 7.36
N PRO A 131 -6.96 15.41 6.54
CA PRO A 131 -7.68 16.02 5.43
C PRO A 131 -8.04 14.94 4.40
N ARG A 132 -9.34 14.78 4.13
CA ARG A 132 -9.85 13.84 3.12
C ARG A 132 -10.60 14.62 2.05
N ARG A 133 -10.16 14.44 0.79
CA ARG A 133 -10.85 14.98 -0.39
C ARG A 133 -11.47 13.79 -1.13
N VAL A 134 -12.80 13.78 -1.21
CA VAL A 134 -13.54 12.75 -1.94
C VAL A 134 -14.34 13.44 -3.04
N LEU A 135 -14.26 12.91 -4.26
CA LEU A 135 -15.05 13.34 -5.39
C LEU A 135 -16.20 12.36 -5.57
N TYR A 136 -17.43 12.87 -5.57
CA TYR A 136 -18.64 12.15 -5.93
C TYR A 136 -19.10 12.65 -7.29
N MET A 137 -19.42 11.73 -8.19
CA MET A 137 -20.08 12.02 -9.46
C MET A 137 -21.47 11.45 -9.41
N GLU A 138 -22.46 12.30 -9.63
CA GLU A 138 -23.86 11.90 -9.78
C GLU A 138 -24.15 11.70 -11.26
N ILE A 139 -24.69 10.53 -11.59
CA ILE A 139 -24.90 10.11 -12.98
C ILE A 139 -26.40 10.02 -13.21
N ARG A 140 -26.87 10.47 -14.37
CA ARG A 140 -28.28 10.44 -14.72
C ARG A 140 -28.74 8.99 -14.85
N GLY A 141 -29.46 8.50 -13.83
CA GLY A 141 -30.05 7.16 -13.79
C GLY A 141 -29.46 6.19 -12.76
N GLN A 142 -28.45 6.60 -11.97
CA GLN A 142 -27.86 5.83 -10.86
C GLN A 142 -27.30 6.76 -9.78
#